data_AF-A0A7C3PXK6-F1
#
_entry.id   AF-A0A7C3PXK6-F1
#
_cell.length_a   1.000
_cell.length_b   1.000
_cell.length_c   1.000
_cell.angle_alpha   90.00
_cell.angle_beta   90.00
_cell.angle_gamma   90.00
#
_symmetry.space_group_name_H-M   'P 1'
#
loop_
_entity.id
_entity.type
_entity.pdbx_description
1 polymer ?
#
loop_
_entity_poly.entity_id
_entity_poly.type
_entity_poly.pdbx_seq_one_letter_code
_entity_poly.pdbx_strand_id
1 'polypeptide(L)' 'MKTALIYSDAHERFDYGPEHPLRMERLGLTWRLMDAYGLTSGTKVLPPEPASEAAILRYHTR' A
#
# COMPACT_ATOMS: atom_id res chain seq x y z
N MET A 1 10.10 -17.84 -9.34
CA MET A 1 10.28 -16.66 -8.47
C MET A 1 9.20 -16.66 -7.40
N LYS A 2 9.50 -16.20 -6.18
CA LYS A 2 8.61 -16.25 -5.00
C LYS A 2 8.42 -14.85 -4.37
N THR A 3 8.31 -13.82 -5.21
CA THR A 3 8.18 -12.43 -4.73
C THR A 3 6.71 -12.14 -4.42
N ALA A 4 6.42 -11.67 -3.20
CA ALA A 4 5.11 -11.11 -2.87
C ALA A 4 5.13 -9.59 -3.08
N LEU A 5 4.09 -9.05 -3.70
CA LEU A 5 3.86 -7.62 -3.85
C LEU A 5 2.65 -7.25 -2.98
N ILE A 6 2.83 -6.33 -2.03
CA ILE A 6 1.73 -5.92 -1.14
C ILE A 6 1.03 -4.71 -1.75
N TYR A 7 -0.22 -4.88 -2.17
CA TYR A 7 -1.00 -3.83 -2.84
C TYR A 7 -2.51 -4.02 -2.66
N SER A 8 -3.23 -2.90 -2.53
CA SER A 8 -4.69 -2.82 -2.58
C SER A 8 -5.12 -1.38 -2.87
N ASP A 9 -6.18 -1.20 -3.65
CA ASP A 9 -6.80 0.12 -3.89
C ASP A 9 -7.47 0.70 -2.64
N ALA A 10 -7.54 -0.05 -1.53
CA ALA A 10 -8.14 0.39 -0.29
C ALA A 10 -7.45 1.62 0.34
N HIS A 11 -6.30 2.05 -0.19
CA HIS A 11 -5.65 3.31 0.17
C HIS A 11 -6.42 4.55 -0.30
N GLU A 12 -7.29 4.44 -1.30
CA GLU A 12 -8.05 5.56 -1.87
C GLU A 12 -9.07 6.14 -0.89
N ARG A 13 -9.43 5.39 0.16
CA ARG A 13 -10.32 5.87 1.23
C ARG A 13 -9.69 6.94 2.13
N PHE A 14 -8.38 7.16 2.02
CA PHE A 14 -7.65 8.10 2.87
C PHE A 14 -7.39 9.39 2.09
N ASP A 15 -8.07 10.45 2.48
CA ASP A 15 -7.78 11.82 2.04
C ASP A 15 -7.27 12.62 3.24
N TYR A 16 -6.08 13.20 3.09
CA TYR A 16 -5.42 14.00 4.12
C TYR A 16 -5.79 15.49 4.02
N GLY A 17 -6.63 15.86 3.06
CA GLY A 17 -7.12 17.21 2.82
C GLY A 17 -6.36 17.95 1.72
N PRO A 18 -6.92 19.07 1.25
CA PRO A 18 -6.42 19.79 0.07
C PRO A 18 -5.02 20.38 0.28
N GLU A 19 -4.66 20.75 1.51
CA GLU A 19 -3.35 21.37 1.81
C GLU A 19 -2.27 20.35 2.19
N HIS A 20 -2.64 19.09 2.44
CA HIS A 20 -1.66 18.10 2.90
C HIS A 20 -0.82 17.57 1.72
N PRO A 21 0.52 17.56 1.83
CA PRO A 21 1.39 17.20 0.71
C PRO A 21 1.40 15.70 0.38
N LEU A 22 1.08 14.84 1.35
CA LEU A 22 0.95 13.40 1.10
C LEU A 22 -0.34 13.11 0.31
N ARG A 23 -0.17 12.63 -0.91
CA ARG A 23 -1.24 12.23 -1.83
C ARG A 23 -1.31 10.72 -1.93
N MET A 24 -2.45 10.12 -1.59
CA MET A 24 -2.60 8.67 -1.56
C MET A 24 -2.67 8.06 -2.97
N GLU A 25 -3.03 8.83 -4.00
CA GLU A 25 -3.02 8.38 -5.40
C GLU A 25 -1.63 7.91 -5.85
N ARG A 26 -0.56 8.33 -5.16
CA ARG A 26 0.82 7.89 -5.43
C ARG A 26 0.98 6.38 -5.42
N LEU A 27 0.23 5.66 -4.57
CA LEU A 27 0.33 4.21 -4.46
C LEU A 27 -0.25 3.54 -5.71
N GLY A 28 -1.45 3.93 -6.13
CA GLY A 28 -2.08 3.45 -7.36
C GLY A 28 -1.33 3.85 -8.63
N LEU A 29 -0.75 5.06 -8.67
CA LEU A 29 0.13 5.49 -9.77
C LEU A 29 1.38 4.60 -9.87
N THR A 30 2.01 4.26 -8.74
CA THR A 30 3.19 3.41 -8.70
C THR A 30 2.87 2.00 -9.18
N TRP A 31 1.75 1.42 -8.70
CA TRP A 31 1.32 0.09 -9.14
C TRP A 31 1.03 0.05 -10.64
N ARG A 32 0.28 1.03 -11.18
CA ARG A 32 -0.02 1.09 -12.62
C ARG A 32 1.24 1.25 -13.47
N LEU A 33 2.22 2.02 -13.00
CA LEU A 33 3.50 2.13 -13.68
C LEU A 33 4.25 0.78 -13.67
N MET A 34 4.32 0.10 -12.53
CA MET A 34 4.95 -1.22 -12.44
C MET A 34 4.27 -2.23 -13.36
N ASP A 35 2.94 -2.24 -13.39
CA ASP A 35 2.14 -3.14 -14.21
C ASP A 35 2.34 -2.88 -15.71
N ALA A 36 2.33 -1.61 -16.13
CA ALA A 36 2.59 -1.22 -17.52
C ALA A 36 3.97 -1.66 -18.02
N TYR A 37 4.96 -1.78 -17.12
CA TYR A 37 6.30 -2.28 -17.43
C TYR A 37 6.45 -3.81 -17.25
N GLY A 38 5.37 -4.52 -16.90
CA GLY A 38 5.38 -5.96 -16.66
C GLY A 38 6.11 -6.38 -15.38
N LEU A 39 6.41 -5.46 -14.47
CA LEU A 39 7.13 -5.73 -13.22
C LEU A 39 6.28 -6.46 -12.17
N THR A 40 4.96 -6.43 -12.33
CA THR A 40 4.00 -7.21 -11.54
C THR A 40 3.97 -8.67 -11.95
N SER A 41 4.38 -8.99 -13.19
CA SER A 41 4.41 -10.34 -13.73
C SER A 41 5.38 -11.22 -12.93
N GLY A 42 4.93 -12.42 -12.55
CA GLY A 42 5.72 -13.35 -11.73
C GLY A 42 5.81 -13.01 -10.25
N THR A 43 5.08 -11.98 -9.78
CA THR A 43 4.86 -11.71 -8.35
C THR A 43 3.51 -12.27 -7.89
N LYS A 44 3.38 -12.54 -6.59
CA LYS A 44 2.09 -12.81 -5.94
C LYS A 44 1.60 -11.52 -5.30
N VAL A 45 0.59 -10.88 -5.89
CA VAL A 45 -0.03 -9.69 -5.30
C VAL A 45 -0.90 -10.10 -4.11
N LEU A 46 -0.70 -9.47 -2.95
CA LEU A 46 -1.43 -9.73 -1.72
C LEU A 46 -1.95 -8.41 -1.14
N PRO A 47 -3.23 -8.33 -0.72
CA PRO A 47 -3.72 -7.17 0.00
C PRO A 47 -3.13 -7.12 1.42
N PRO A 48 -2.79 -5.93 1.96
CA PRO A 48 -2.43 -5.79 3.36
C PRO A 48 -3.66 -5.84 4.26
N GLU A 49 -3.55 -6.55 5.38
CA GLU A 49 -4.50 -6.44 6.50
C GLU A 49 -4.13 -5.27 7.41
N PRO A 50 -5.10 -4.58 8.04
CA PRO A 50 -4.81 -3.62 9.09
C PRO A 50 -3.98 -4.27 10.22
N ALA A 51 -2.94 -3.57 10.67
CA ALA A 51 -2.17 -4.04 11.83
C ALA A 51 -3.06 -4.06 13.09
N SER A 52 -2.97 -5.13 13.87
CA SER A 52 -3.69 -5.22 15.14
C SER A 52 -3.14 -4.21 16.15
N GLU A 53 -3.96 -3.76 17.10
CA GLU A 53 -3.53 -2.87 18.19
C GLU A 53 -2.34 -3.48 18.94
N ALA A 54 -2.38 -4.79 19.23
CA ALA A 54 -1.28 -5.51 19.87
C ALA A 54 0.04 -5.44 19.07
N ALA A 55 -0.02 -5.45 17.73
CA ALA A 55 1.17 -5.31 16.90
C ALA A 55 1.73 -3.88 16.93
N ILE A 56 0.86 -2.87 16.91
CA ILE A 56 1.23 -1.45 16.99
C ILE A 56 1.88 -1.13 18.35
N LEU A 57 1.31 -1.66 19.43
CA LEU A 57 1.80 -1.45 20.80
C LEU A 57 3.11 -2.18 21.14
N ARG A 58 3.68 -2.96 20.22
CA ARG A 58 5.05 -3.51 20.39
C ARG A 58 6.11 -2.41 20.42
N TYR A 59 5.80 -1.24 19.89
CA TYR A 59 6.69 -0.08 19.85
C TYR A 59 6.04 1.19 20.39
N HIS A 60 4.79 1.45 20.01
CA HIS A 60 4.09 2.69 20.39
C HIS A 60 3.51 2.60 21.80
N THR A 61 3.44 3.73 22.50
CA THR A 61 2.69 3.86 23.75
C THR A 61 1.19 3.96 23.46
N ARG A 62 0.38 3.53 24.44
CA ARG A 62 -1.08 3.66 24.38
C ARG A 62 -1.54 5.09 24.61
#